data_AF-A0A7S2YVA6-F1
#
_entry.id   AF-A0A7S2YVA6-F1
#
_cell.length_a   1.000
_cell.length_b   1.000
_cell.length_c   1.000
_cell.angle_alpha   90.00
_cell.angle_beta   90.00
_cell.angle_gamma   90.00
#
_symmetry.space_group_name_H-M   'P 1'
#
loop_
_entity.id
_entity.type
_entity.pdbx_description
1 polymer ?
#
loop_
_entity_poly.entity_id
_entity_poly.type
_entity_poly.pdbx_seq_one_letter_code
_entity_poly.pdbx_strand_id
1 'polypeptide(L)'
;NVAETSITIDDILYVIDSGKSKQTGFDLINQLATLDETWISQANAVQRRGRAGRVQAGLCVHLFPRCLYDRMEPKPLPEMSRAPLAGLVLQIKALGLGEARGFLSRALDPPDDRLVGEAVSRLKAMDALQA
;
A
#
# COMPACT_ATOMS: atom_id res chain seq x y z
N ASN A 1 0.10 -9.18 -6.93
CA ASN A 1 -0.86 -8.03 -6.97
C ASN A 1 -1.02 -7.50 -8.39
N VAL A 2 0.00 -7.57 -9.27
CA VAL A 2 -0.07 -6.98 -10.62
C VAL A 2 -1.27 -7.46 -11.45
N ALA A 3 -1.58 -8.77 -11.44
CA ALA A 3 -2.75 -9.31 -12.14
C ALA A 3 -4.10 -8.93 -11.49
N GLU A 4 -4.10 -8.39 -10.27
CA GLU A 4 -5.30 -7.95 -9.54
C GLU A 4 -5.81 -6.61 -10.07
N THR A 5 -4.95 -5.74 -10.59
CA THR A 5 -5.29 -4.38 -11.03
C THR A 5 -4.72 -4.02 -12.40
N SER A 6 -3.44 -4.31 -12.66
CA SER A 6 -2.68 -3.73 -13.78
C SER A 6 -2.71 -4.54 -15.08
N ILE A 7 -3.17 -5.79 -15.05
CA ILE A 7 -3.24 -6.64 -16.24
C ILE A 7 -4.63 -7.22 -16.35
N THR A 8 -5.21 -7.17 -17.54
CA THR A 8 -6.41 -7.93 -17.89
C THR A 8 -5.97 -9.09 -18.75
N ILE A 9 -6.19 -10.30 -18.25
CA ILE A 9 -6.05 -11.52 -19.02
C ILE A 9 -7.49 -11.97 -19.27
N ASP A 10 -7.82 -12.12 -20.54
CA ASP A 10 -9.13 -12.61 -20.97
C ASP A 10 -9.23 -14.12 -20.65
N ASP A 11 -10.47 -14.62 -20.55
CA ASP A 11 -10.75 -16.06 -20.38
C ASP A 11 -10.22 -16.73 -19.11
N ILE A 12 -9.89 -15.97 -18.05
CA ILE A 12 -9.65 -16.58 -16.73
C ILE A 12 -10.96 -17.17 -16.20
N LEU A 13 -11.00 -18.49 -16.04
CA LEU A 13 -12.11 -19.22 -15.41
C LEU A 13 -11.83 -19.61 -13.96
N TYR A 14 -10.56 -19.78 -13.61
CA TYR A 14 -10.15 -20.28 -12.31
C TYR A 14 -9.12 -19.34 -11.68
N VAL A 15 -9.40 -18.90 -10.46
CA VAL A 15 -8.47 -18.12 -9.63
C VAL A 15 -8.15 -18.93 -8.39
N ILE A 16 -6.86 -19.10 -8.12
CA ILE A 16 -6.36 -19.66 -6.86
C ILE A 16 -5.73 -18.50 -6.08
N ASP A 17 -6.35 -18.15 -4.96
CA ASP A 17 -5.95 -17.01 -4.13
C ASP A 17 -5.32 -17.49 -2.82
N SER A 18 -4.01 -17.29 -2.67
CA SER A 18 -3.28 -17.63 -1.44
C SER A 18 -3.67 -16.77 -0.23
N GLY A 19 -4.35 -15.64 -0.44
CA GLY A 19 -4.67 -14.69 0.61
C GLY A 19 -3.49 -13.84 1.09
N LYS A 20 -2.31 -13.98 0.47
CA LYS A 20 -1.11 -13.23 0.84
C LYS A 20 -0.71 -12.22 -0.24
N SER A 21 -0.01 -11.18 0.18
CA SER A 21 0.67 -10.22 -0.70
C SER A 21 1.90 -9.66 -0.01
N LYS A 22 2.91 -9.31 -0.79
CA LYS A 22 4.01 -8.48 -0.29
C LYS A 22 3.57 -7.02 -0.23
N GLN A 23 3.85 -6.38 0.89
CA GLN A 23 3.54 -4.97 1.11
C GLN A 23 4.76 -4.26 1.68
N THR A 24 5.03 -3.07 1.16
CA THR A 24 6.03 -2.17 1.73
C THR A 24 5.53 -1.66 3.08
N GLY A 25 6.38 -1.74 4.09
CA GLY A 25 6.18 -1.18 5.42
C GLY A 25 7.29 -0.20 5.77
N PHE A 26 7.14 0.45 6.92
CA PHE A 26 8.16 1.31 7.49
C PHE A 26 8.18 1.14 9.01
N ASP A 27 9.30 0.67 9.52
CA ASP A 27 9.58 0.60 10.95
C ASP A 27 10.12 1.95 11.42
N LEU A 28 9.29 2.70 12.15
CA LEU A 28 9.64 3.99 12.72
C LEU A 28 10.76 3.92 13.78
N ILE A 29 10.88 2.80 14.51
CA ILE A 29 11.86 2.65 15.58
C ILE A 29 13.25 2.42 14.98
N ASN A 30 13.33 1.52 14.00
CA ASN A 30 14.59 1.18 13.33
C ASN A 30 14.90 2.08 12.13
N GLN A 31 13.96 2.95 11.71
CA GLN A 31 14.03 3.80 10.52
C GLN A 31 14.30 3.03 9.22
N LEU A 32 13.73 1.82 9.11
CA LEU A 32 13.95 0.91 7.99
C LEU A 32 12.67 0.67 7.18
N ALA A 33 12.83 0.66 5.86
CA ALA A 33 11.80 0.17 4.96
C ALA A 33 11.77 -1.36 5.01
N THR A 34 10.56 -1.93 5.11
CA THR A 34 10.35 -3.37 5.15
C THR A 34 9.55 -3.84 3.94
N LEU A 35 9.66 -5.12 3.61
CA LEU A 35 8.83 -5.78 2.61
C LEU A 35 8.25 -7.05 3.22
N ASP A 36 7.07 -6.91 3.78
CA ASP A 36 6.45 -7.95 4.60
C ASP A 36 5.44 -8.75 3.79
N GLU A 37 5.41 -10.06 4.00
CA GLU A 37 4.33 -10.90 3.50
C GLU A 37 3.14 -10.83 4.45
N THR A 38 2.11 -10.11 4.05
CA THR A 38 0.92 -9.86 4.86
C THR A 38 -0.32 -10.53 4.26
N TRP A 39 -1.32 -10.75 5.11
CA TRP A 39 -2.66 -11.10 4.64
C TRP A 39 -3.24 -9.94 3.84
N ILE A 40 -3.95 -10.27 2.76
CA ILE A 40 -4.64 -9.29 1.94
C ILE A 40 -5.86 -8.72 2.65
N SER A 41 -6.38 -7.59 2.17
CA SER A 41 -7.67 -7.08 2.66
C SER A 41 -8.85 -7.86 2.06
N GLN A 42 -10.03 -7.74 2.66
CA GLN A 42 -11.27 -8.26 2.11
C GLN A 42 -11.54 -7.69 0.70
N ALA A 43 -11.30 -6.39 0.50
CA ALA A 43 -11.41 -5.76 -0.81
C ALA A 43 -10.50 -6.41 -1.86
N ASN A 44 -9.27 -6.80 -1.51
CA ASN A 44 -8.37 -7.49 -2.43
C ASN A 44 -8.89 -8.88 -2.80
N ALA A 45 -9.38 -9.65 -1.84
CA ALA A 45 -9.97 -10.97 -2.10
C ALA A 45 -11.17 -10.87 -3.06
N VAL A 46 -12.02 -9.84 -2.87
CA VAL A 46 -13.15 -9.56 -3.78
C VAL A 46 -12.66 -9.19 -5.18
N GLN A 47 -11.62 -8.35 -5.31
CA GLN A 47 -11.03 -8.02 -6.61
C GLN A 47 -10.46 -9.25 -7.33
N ARG A 48 -9.74 -10.11 -6.60
CA ARG A 48 -9.18 -11.36 -7.13
C ARG A 48 -10.27 -12.30 -7.61
N ARG A 49 -11.33 -12.48 -6.82
CA ARG A 49 -12.53 -13.25 -7.22
C ARG A 49 -13.14 -12.73 -8.51
N GLY A 50 -13.22 -11.40 -8.67
CA GLY A 50 -13.75 -10.75 -9.86
C GLY A 50 -13.00 -11.09 -11.16
N ARG A 51 -11.77 -11.62 -11.08
CA ARG A 51 -11.00 -12.03 -12.25
C ARG A 51 -11.53 -13.30 -12.92
N ALA A 52 -12.19 -14.19 -12.18
CA ALA A 52 -12.75 -15.43 -12.71
C ALA A 52 -14.12 -15.28 -13.43
N GLY A 53 -14.75 -14.10 -13.33
CA GLY A 53 -16.16 -13.91 -13.72
C GLY A 53 -16.37 -13.01 -14.93
N ARG A 54 -15.37 -12.82 -15.79
CA ARG A 54 -15.43 -11.83 -16.88
C ARG A 54 -16.24 -12.27 -18.09
N VAL A 55 -16.04 -13.51 -18.52
CA VAL A 55 -16.59 -14.03 -19.78
C VAL A 55 -17.74 -15.00 -19.52
N GLN A 56 -17.65 -15.77 -18.45
CA GLN A 56 -18.66 -16.72 -18.01
C GLN A 56 -18.52 -16.98 -16.50
N ALA A 57 -19.37 -17.83 -15.93
CA ALA A 57 -19.26 -18.23 -14.54
C ALA A 57 -17.92 -18.95 -14.29
N GLY A 58 -17.12 -18.44 -13.36
CA GLY A 58 -15.85 -19.05 -12.96
C GLY A 58 -15.78 -19.34 -11.46
N LEU A 59 -14.66 -19.90 -11.04
CA LEU A 59 -14.40 -20.35 -9.67
C LEU A 59 -13.20 -19.62 -9.09
N CYS A 60 -13.36 -19.08 -7.88
CA CYS A 60 -12.26 -18.55 -7.09
C CYS A 60 -12.10 -19.40 -5.83
N VAL A 61 -10.93 -20.02 -5.68
CA VAL A 61 -10.56 -20.82 -4.51
C VAL A 61 -9.66 -19.99 -3.62
N HIS A 62 -10.12 -19.67 -2.41
CA HIS A 62 -9.35 -18.98 -1.40
C HIS A 62 -8.66 -20.00 -0.47
N LEU A 63 -7.34 -19.93 -0.32
CA LEU A 63 -6.54 -20.84 0.50
C LEU A 63 -6.48 -20.42 1.98
N PHE A 64 -7.59 -19.85 2.48
CA PHE A 64 -7.73 -19.42 3.87
C PHE A 64 -9.17 -19.64 4.37
N PRO A 65 -9.36 -19.92 5.66
CA PRO A 65 -10.68 -20.19 6.22
C PRO A 65 -11.49 -18.89 6.35
N ARG A 66 -12.82 -19.04 6.39
CA ARG A 66 -13.74 -17.90 6.53
C ARG A 66 -13.49 -17.07 7.79
N CYS A 67 -13.19 -17.73 8.92
CA CYS A 67 -12.87 -17.04 10.17
C CYS A 67 -11.62 -16.15 10.09
N LEU A 68 -10.68 -16.45 9.18
CA LEU A 68 -9.54 -15.58 8.92
C LEU A 68 -9.96 -14.41 8.04
N TYR A 69 -10.74 -14.65 6.98
CA TYR A 69 -11.29 -13.60 6.12
C TYR A 69 -12.06 -12.54 6.92
N ASP A 70 -12.91 -12.97 7.86
CA ASP A 70 -13.71 -12.05 8.67
C ASP A 70 -12.85 -11.20 9.63
N ARG A 71 -11.59 -11.59 9.88
CA ARG A 71 -10.59 -10.83 10.64
C ARG A 71 -9.64 -9.99 9.77
N MET A 72 -9.69 -10.15 8.45
CA MET A 72 -8.88 -9.32 7.54
C MET A 72 -9.43 -7.90 7.50
N GLU A 73 -8.54 -6.93 7.29
CA GLU A 73 -8.92 -5.53 7.12
C GLU A 73 -9.91 -5.38 5.95
N PRO A 74 -10.96 -4.55 6.08
CA PRO A 74 -11.91 -4.33 4.99
C PRO A 74 -11.25 -3.78 3.72
N LYS A 75 -10.25 -2.90 3.87
CA LYS A 75 -9.52 -2.23 2.80
C LYS A 75 -8.03 -2.17 3.15
N PRO A 76 -7.13 -2.13 2.16
CA PRO A 76 -5.70 -1.98 2.43
C PRO A 76 -5.42 -0.59 3.02
N LEU A 77 -4.45 -0.51 3.93
CA LEU A 77 -3.98 0.77 4.44
C LEU A 77 -3.38 1.62 3.30
N PRO A 78 -3.65 2.93 3.26
CA PRO A 78 -3.02 3.84 2.30
C PRO A 78 -1.50 3.72 2.36
N GLU A 79 -0.86 3.72 1.19
CA GLU A 79 0.60 3.57 1.10
C GLU A 79 1.33 4.69 1.87
N MET A 80 0.80 5.91 1.82
CA MET A 80 1.34 7.07 2.54
C MET A 80 1.38 6.87 4.07
N SER A 81 0.51 6.02 4.62
CA SER A 81 0.45 5.75 6.06
C SER A 81 1.44 4.68 6.53
N ARG A 82 2.13 3.99 5.60
CA ARG A 82 2.96 2.82 5.92
C ARG A 82 4.27 2.71 5.15
N ALA A 83 4.54 3.62 4.22
CA ALA A 83 5.76 3.62 3.41
C ALA A 83 6.70 4.79 3.80
N PRO A 84 8.01 4.70 3.50
CA PRO A 84 8.93 5.82 3.68
C PRO A 84 8.52 7.05 2.87
N LEU A 85 8.47 8.22 3.52
CA LEU A 85 7.98 9.45 2.89
C LEU A 85 9.07 10.35 2.30
N ALA A 86 10.35 9.98 2.40
CA ALA A 86 11.47 10.83 1.96
C ALA A 86 11.35 11.25 0.47
N GLY A 87 11.01 10.31 -0.42
CA GLY A 87 10.81 10.62 -1.84
C GLY A 87 9.66 11.61 -2.06
N LEU A 88 8.54 11.42 -1.36
CA LEU A 88 7.37 12.30 -1.46
C LEU A 88 7.65 13.70 -0.92
N VAL A 89 8.34 13.80 0.23
CA VAL A 89 8.78 15.08 0.81
C VAL A 89 9.69 15.84 -0.15
N LEU A 90 10.65 15.16 -0.78
CA LEU A 90 11.55 15.77 -1.76
C LEU A 90 10.78 16.26 -2.99
N GLN A 91 9.82 15.49 -3.49
CA GLN A 91 8.96 15.88 -4.61
C GLN A 91 8.14 17.13 -4.29
N ILE A 92 7.55 17.21 -3.10
CA ILE A 92 6.81 18.40 -2.63
C ILE A 92 7.69 19.64 -2.66
N LYS A 93 8.95 19.51 -2.21
CA LYS A 93 9.92 20.61 -2.21
C LYS A 93 10.36 20.99 -3.62
N ALA A 94 10.67 20.02 -4.47
CA ALA A 94 11.06 20.25 -5.86
C ALA A 94 9.96 20.96 -6.67
N LEU A 95 8.70 20.70 -6.36
CA LEU A 95 7.54 21.34 -6.99
C LEU A 95 7.17 22.70 -6.37
N GLY A 96 7.87 23.16 -5.33
CA GLY A 96 7.59 24.45 -4.68
C GLY A 96 6.24 24.51 -3.94
N LEU A 97 5.70 23.36 -3.51
CA LEU A 97 4.36 23.27 -2.89
C LEU A 97 4.32 23.67 -1.40
N GLY A 98 5.41 24.26 -0.89
CA GLY A 98 5.52 24.78 0.48
C GLY A 98 6.14 23.79 1.47
N GLU A 99 5.64 23.81 2.71
CA GLU A 99 6.06 22.89 3.77
C GLU A 99 5.43 21.51 3.57
N ALA A 100 6.22 20.44 3.65
CA ALA A 100 5.74 19.09 3.42
C ALA A 100 4.67 18.66 4.45
N ARG A 101 4.85 18.99 5.74
CA ARG A 101 3.86 18.70 6.77
C ARG A 101 2.51 19.37 6.48
N GLY A 102 2.52 20.69 6.27
CA GLY A 102 1.29 21.43 5.96
C GLY A 102 0.66 21.08 4.61
N PHE A 103 1.43 20.56 3.66
CA PHE A 103 0.90 20.05 2.41
C PHE A 103 0.21 18.68 2.60
N LEU A 104 0.91 17.74 3.24
CA LEU A 104 0.42 16.37 3.46
C LEU A 104 -0.76 16.30 4.42
N SER A 105 -0.90 17.25 5.34
CA SER A 105 -2.06 17.34 6.24
C SER A 105 -3.39 17.59 5.52
N ARG A 106 -3.35 18.00 4.24
CA ARG A 106 -4.54 18.22 3.39
C ARG A 106 -4.88 17.02 2.50
N ALA A 107 -4.13 15.92 2.59
CA ALA A 107 -4.42 14.70 1.84
C ALA A 107 -5.75 14.06 2.30
N LEU A 108 -6.33 13.18 1.46
CA LEU A 108 -7.54 12.44 1.80
C LEU A 108 -7.36 11.62 3.08
N ASP A 109 -6.23 10.92 3.17
CA ASP A 109 -5.79 10.17 4.34
C ASP A 109 -4.38 10.68 4.72
N PRO A 110 -4.28 11.69 5.60
CA PRO A 110 -2.98 12.25 6.00
C PRO A 110 -2.11 11.21 6.71
N PRO A 111 -0.78 11.21 6.48
CA PRO A 111 0.13 10.35 7.21
C PRO A 111 0.33 10.84 8.64
N ASP A 112 0.88 9.97 9.49
CA ASP A 112 1.33 10.36 10.83
C ASP A 112 2.45 11.42 10.72
N ASP A 113 2.31 12.51 11.48
CA ASP A 113 3.28 13.60 11.54
C ASP A 113 4.70 13.12 11.90
N ARG A 114 4.82 12.01 12.64
CA ARG A 114 6.10 11.38 12.96
C ARG A 114 6.78 10.83 11.70
N LEU A 115 6.04 10.20 10.79
CA LEU A 115 6.58 9.71 9.51
C LEU A 115 7.11 10.85 8.65
N VAL A 116 6.40 11.99 8.63
CA VAL A 116 6.82 13.18 7.89
C VAL A 116 8.06 13.79 8.53
N GLY A 117 8.09 13.90 9.86
CA GLY A 117 9.25 14.39 10.61
C GLY A 117 10.51 13.56 10.36
N GLU A 118 10.40 12.24 10.45
CA GLU A 118 11.48 11.29 10.15
C GLU A 118 11.99 11.45 8.71
N ALA A 119 11.08 11.57 7.74
CA ALA A 119 11.46 11.79 6.35
C ALA A 119 12.23 13.10 6.13
N VAL A 120 11.79 14.21 6.75
CA VAL A 120 12.49 15.49 6.68
C VAL A 120 13.87 15.41 7.35
N SER A 121 13.95 14.83 8.55
CA SER A 121 15.21 14.64 9.29
C SER A 121 16.21 13.81 8.49
N ARG A 122 15.75 12.73 7.85
CA ARG A 122 16.57 11.86 7.00
C ARG A 122 17.12 12.61 5.78
N LEU A 123 16.29 13.42 5.12
CA LEU A 123 16.73 14.21 3.97
C LEU A 123 17.74 15.29 4.35
N LYS A 124 17.57 15.94 5.52
CA LYS A 124 18.56 16.88 6.06
C LYS A 124 19.89 16.19 6.38
N ALA A 125 19.84 15.00 6.99
CA ALA A 125 21.04 14.22 7.29
C ALA A 125 21.81 13.74 6.03
N MET A 126 21.14 13.70 4.88
CA MET A 126 21.74 13.37 3.59
C MET A 126 22.12 14.62 2.75
N ASP A 127 22.04 15.82 3.34
CA ASP A 127 22.24 17.11 2.67
C ASP A 127 21.33 17.34 1.44
N ALA A 128 20.23 16.58 1.34
CA ALA A 128 19.23 16.72 0.27
C ALA A 128 18.25 17.86 0.53
N LEU A 129 18.16 18.33 1.79
CA LEU A 129 17.42 19.51 2.20
C LEU A 129 18.31 20.38 3.09
N GLN A 130 18.22 21.70 2.95
CA GLN A 130 18.87 22.63 3.86
C GLN A 130 18.23 22.57 5.25
N ALA A 131 19.04 22.88 6.27
CA ALA A 131 18.66 22.87 7.68
C ALA A 131 17.53 23.85 8.00
#